data_AF-A0AAE0XXX1-F1
#
_entry.id   AF-A0AAE0XXX1-F1
#
_cell.length_a   1.000
_cell.length_b   1.000
_cell.length_c   1.000
_cell.angle_alpha   90.00
_cell.angle_beta   90.00
_cell.angle_gamma   90.00
#
_symmetry.space_group_name_H-M   'P 1'
#
loop_
_entity.id
_entity.type
_entity.pdbx_description
1 polymer ?
#
loop_
_entity_poly.entity_id
_entity_poly.type
_entity_poly.pdbx_seq_one_letter_code
_entity_poly.pdbx_strand_id
1 'polypeptide(L)'
;MEKSASTTPMWSHGRVSSSNLNTGPPSFKNRVSQQRAMVCSFISEYTLPSSIAPHLIKFAQALASDHKALQAISMERFCATYKSTHGVHEVTRKRSERPVLERPPVVHGAVRSAKSVCEDVRYDRVDHYSTRDTETSFPQRCKLEGCTRKSQLKCQECGVVLCVTGKNGGDDCFYLFHHSACSCQRTKTAEVRRLKRRVKILKTRVRVVKLEADVDRSRILTLHERCSALKEDLCKGKSENFDLKSKVHSYNLDISKMRICLLVILHQQQLSSDSSDYSDSDSDPEWVPARSKSAASQRNVFDTMGLF
;
A
#
# COMPACT_ATOMS: atom_id res chain seq x y z
N MET A 1 -58.63 -4.84 9.34
CA MET A 1 -57.26 -5.29 9.05
C MET A 1 -56.93 -4.90 7.62
N GLU A 2 -55.94 -4.12 7.23
CA GLU A 2 -55.04 -3.13 7.84
C GLU A 2 -54.69 -2.20 6.66
N LYS A 3 -54.70 -0.88 6.88
CA LYS A 3 -54.38 0.12 5.85
C LYS A 3 -52.87 0.37 5.87
N SER A 4 -52.18 0.08 4.76
CA SER A 4 -50.75 0.36 4.59
C SER A 4 -50.52 1.83 4.21
N ALA A 5 -49.92 2.59 5.12
CA ALA A 5 -49.54 3.99 4.93
C ALA A 5 -48.23 4.12 4.14
N SER A 6 -48.30 4.86 3.03
CA SER A 6 -47.15 5.30 2.24
C SER A 6 -46.45 6.45 2.96
N THR A 7 -45.19 6.25 3.37
CA THR A 7 -44.34 7.26 3.98
C THR A 7 -43.31 7.71 2.96
N THR A 8 -43.52 8.90 2.37
CA THR A 8 -42.53 9.60 1.56
C THR A 8 -41.52 10.31 2.46
N PRO A 9 -40.20 10.25 2.17
CA PRO A 9 -39.21 11.02 2.93
C PRO A 9 -39.25 12.49 2.48
N MET A 10 -39.57 13.36 3.43
CA MET A 10 -39.56 14.81 3.27
C MET A 10 -38.10 15.31 3.23
N TRP A 11 -37.56 15.56 2.04
CA TRP A 11 -36.28 16.24 1.89
C TRP A 11 -36.50 17.74 2.09
N SER A 12 -36.25 18.20 3.31
CA SER A 12 -36.22 19.63 3.64
C SER A 12 -34.97 20.27 3.02
N HIS A 13 -35.16 21.01 1.94
CA HIS A 13 -34.16 21.94 1.43
C HIS A 13 -33.97 23.10 2.42
N GLY A 14 -33.10 22.88 3.42
CA GLY A 14 -32.57 23.94 4.25
C GLY A 14 -31.76 24.91 3.39
N ARG A 15 -32.33 26.09 3.13
CA ARG A 15 -31.69 27.18 2.41
C ARG A 15 -30.58 27.74 3.31
N VAL A 16 -29.35 27.24 3.15
CA VAL A 16 -28.16 27.77 3.85
C VAL A 16 -27.93 29.19 3.34
N SER A 17 -28.02 30.15 4.26
CA SER A 17 -27.74 31.56 4.00
C SER A 17 -26.26 31.75 3.72
N SER A 18 -25.93 32.10 2.48
CA SER A 18 -24.59 32.47 2.02
C SER A 18 -24.14 33.77 2.69
N SER A 19 -23.61 33.67 3.91
CA SER A 19 -22.81 34.75 4.48
C SER A 19 -21.44 34.76 3.80
N ASN A 20 -21.15 35.86 3.11
CA ASN A 20 -19.89 36.14 2.43
C ASN A 20 -18.71 36.10 3.43
N LEU A 21 -18.11 34.93 3.58
CA LEU A 21 -16.80 34.79 4.21
C LEU A 21 -15.74 34.92 3.14
N ASN A 22 -15.26 36.16 2.99
CA ASN A 22 -14.07 36.51 2.23
C ASN A 22 -12.85 35.90 2.95
N THR A 23 -12.67 34.59 2.82
CA THR A 23 -11.55 33.86 3.38
C THR A 23 -10.45 33.86 2.35
N GLY A 24 -9.31 34.47 2.70
CA GLY A 24 -8.10 34.35 1.89
C GLY A 24 -7.78 32.88 1.59
N PRO A 25 -6.95 32.62 0.56
CA PRO A 25 -6.71 31.27 0.07
C PRO A 25 -6.34 30.35 1.24
N PRO A 26 -7.00 29.17 1.38
CA PRO A 26 -6.81 28.30 2.52
C PRO A 26 -5.34 27.95 2.70
N SER A 27 -4.89 27.91 3.95
CA SER A 27 -3.53 27.54 4.33
C SER A 27 -3.09 26.27 3.60
N PHE A 28 -1.81 26.19 3.21
CA PHE A 28 -1.25 25.06 2.48
C PHE A 28 -1.57 23.71 3.14
N LYS A 29 -1.48 23.63 4.48
CA LYS A 29 -1.83 22.42 5.25
C LYS A 29 -3.30 22.04 5.07
N ASN A 30 -4.20 23.01 5.03
CA ASN A 30 -5.64 22.77 4.82
C ASN A 30 -5.92 22.30 3.39
N ARG A 31 -5.23 22.86 2.39
CA ARG A 31 -5.33 22.39 1.00
C ARG A 31 -4.87 20.93 0.85
N VAL A 32 -3.77 20.56 1.50
CA VAL A 32 -3.27 19.18 1.50
C VAL A 32 -4.27 18.22 2.17
N SER A 33 -4.80 18.58 3.33
CA SER A 33 -5.82 17.77 4.02
C SER A 33 -7.10 17.61 3.21
N GLN A 34 -7.54 18.68 2.55
CA GLN A 34 -8.71 18.66 1.66
C GLN A 34 -8.49 17.77 0.43
N GLN A 35 -7.33 17.86 -0.22
CA GLN A 35 -6.98 16.99 -1.33
C GLN A 35 -6.88 15.52 -0.92
N ARG A 36 -6.32 15.24 0.25
CA ARG A 36 -6.31 13.87 0.82
C ARG A 36 -7.72 13.34 1.03
N ALA A 37 -8.62 14.15 1.57
CA ALA A 37 -10.01 13.76 1.77
C ALA A 37 -10.72 13.45 0.43
N MET A 38 -10.47 14.24 -0.62
CA MET A 38 -11.02 13.97 -1.95
C MET A 38 -10.52 12.64 -2.54
N VAL A 39 -9.22 12.36 -2.44
CA VAL A 39 -8.64 11.10 -2.93
C VAL A 39 -9.21 9.90 -2.16
N CYS A 40 -9.33 10.00 -0.83
CA CYS A 40 -9.92 8.94 -0.01
C CYS A 40 -11.39 8.71 -0.36
N SER A 41 -12.17 9.78 -0.57
CA SER A 41 -13.57 9.69 -1.00
C SER A 41 -13.69 8.96 -2.33
N PHE A 42 -12.88 9.33 -3.32
CA PHE A 42 -12.86 8.67 -4.63
C PHE A 42 -12.51 7.18 -4.52
N ILE A 43 -11.48 6.83 -3.75
CA ILE A 43 -11.10 5.42 -3.54
C ILE A 43 -12.25 4.63 -2.89
N SER A 44 -12.94 5.22 -1.92
CA SER A 44 -14.09 4.60 -1.25
C SER A 44 -15.29 4.41 -2.17
N GLU A 45 -15.55 5.38 -3.06
CA GLU A 45 -16.67 5.37 -4.01
C GLU A 45 -16.51 4.27 -5.06
N TYR A 46 -15.27 4.03 -5.52
CA TYR A 46 -14.97 3.01 -6.54
C TYR A 46 -14.46 1.68 -5.95
N THR A 47 -14.69 1.44 -4.65
CA THR A 47 -14.30 0.21 -3.93
C THR A 47 -12.85 -0.21 -4.14
N LEU A 48 -11.95 0.77 -4.37
CA LEU A 48 -10.54 0.50 -4.58
C LEU A 48 -9.86 0.16 -3.24
N PRO A 49 -8.98 -0.85 -3.20
CA PRO A 49 -8.20 -1.14 -2.00
C PRO A 49 -7.38 0.07 -1.58
N SER A 50 -7.41 0.45 -0.30
CA SER A 50 -6.62 1.58 0.24
C SER A 50 -5.11 1.43 0.00
N SER A 51 -4.64 0.19 -0.19
CA SER A 51 -3.26 -0.11 -0.57
C SER A 51 -2.83 0.47 -1.93
N ILE A 52 -3.77 0.85 -2.81
CA ILE A 52 -3.44 1.44 -4.11
C ILE A 52 -3.19 2.95 -4.03
N ALA A 53 -3.62 3.61 -2.95
CA ALA A 53 -3.55 5.07 -2.80
C ALA A 53 -2.13 5.64 -2.98
N PRO A 54 -1.05 5.06 -2.39
CA PRO A 54 0.31 5.57 -2.58
C PRO A 54 0.78 5.48 -4.03
N HIS A 55 0.32 4.46 -4.77
CA HIS A 55 0.67 4.26 -6.17
C HIS A 55 -0.06 5.26 -7.07
N LEU A 56 -1.34 5.53 -6.80
CA LEU A 56 -2.11 6.56 -7.52
C LEU A 56 -1.51 7.95 -7.32
N ILE A 57 -1.04 8.27 -6.11
CA ILE A 57 -0.41 9.56 -5.82
C ILE A 57 0.91 9.70 -6.62
N LYS A 58 1.77 8.67 -6.62
CA LYS A 58 3.02 8.68 -7.41
C LYS A 58 2.74 8.78 -8.91
N PHE A 59 1.72 8.07 -9.39
CA PHE A 59 1.29 8.13 -10.79
C PHE A 59 0.80 9.53 -11.17
N ALA A 60 -0.04 10.15 -10.34
CA ALA A 60 -0.52 11.52 -10.55
C ALA A 60 0.63 12.55 -10.53
N GLN A 61 1.62 12.38 -9.65
CA GLN A 61 2.81 13.22 -9.61
C GLN A 61 3.65 13.08 -10.89
N ALA A 62 3.84 11.85 -11.37
CA ALA A 62 4.55 11.60 -12.63
C ALA A 62 3.79 12.21 -13.81
N LEU A 63 2.46 12.06 -13.88
CA LEU A 63 1.64 12.70 -14.91
C LEU A 63 1.67 14.22 -14.85
N ALA A 64 1.71 14.81 -13.65
CA ALA A 64 1.78 16.26 -13.49
C ALA A 64 3.10 16.88 -13.99
N SER A 65 4.16 16.08 -14.17
CA SER A 65 5.43 16.56 -14.74
C SER A 65 5.33 16.93 -16.22
N ASP A 66 4.36 16.37 -16.97
CA ASP A 66 4.11 16.71 -18.37
C ASP A 66 2.66 17.17 -18.56
N HIS A 67 2.45 18.46 -18.33
CA HIS A 67 1.14 19.10 -18.44
C HIS A 67 0.54 18.98 -19.86
N LYS A 68 1.37 18.96 -20.92
CA LYS A 68 0.88 18.85 -22.30
C LYS A 68 0.37 17.45 -22.59
N ALA A 69 1.10 16.42 -22.16
CA ALA A 69 0.63 15.04 -22.25
C ALA A 69 -0.64 14.84 -21.42
N LEU A 70 -0.71 15.40 -20.21
CA LEU A 70 -1.89 15.29 -19.34
C LEU A 70 -3.16 15.88 -19.99
N GLN A 71 -3.06 17.03 -20.66
CA GLN A 71 -4.19 17.63 -21.38
C GLN A 71 -4.65 16.79 -22.59
N ALA A 72 -3.75 16.00 -23.18
CA ALA A 72 -4.05 15.13 -24.31
C ALA A 72 -4.59 13.75 -23.91
N ILE A 73 -4.48 13.36 -22.63
CA ILE A 73 -5.00 12.09 -22.12
C ILE A 73 -6.52 12.17 -22.03
N SER A 74 -7.18 11.52 -22.99
CA SER A 74 -8.61 11.21 -22.96
C SER A 74 -8.79 9.69 -22.97
N MET A 75 -9.69 9.20 -22.11
CA MET A 75 -10.00 7.78 -22.05
C MET A 75 -11.34 7.50 -22.73
N GLU A 76 -11.29 7.07 -23.99
CA GLU A 76 -12.46 6.51 -24.65
C GLU A 76 -12.86 5.18 -23.99
N ARG A 77 -14.11 5.10 -23.52
CA ARG A 77 -14.65 3.98 -22.72
C ARG A 77 -14.49 2.62 -23.39
N PHE A 78 -14.48 2.56 -24.71
CA PHE A 78 -14.31 1.32 -25.49
C PHE A 78 -12.84 0.99 -25.81
N CYS A 79 -11.97 2.00 -25.84
CA CYS A 79 -10.55 1.82 -26.16
C CYS A 79 -9.77 1.17 -25.01
N ALA A 80 -10.14 1.43 -23.75
CA ALA A 80 -9.42 0.90 -22.58
C ALA A 80 -9.53 -0.63 -22.50
N THR A 81 -10.74 -1.17 -22.69
CA THR A 81 -10.98 -2.62 -22.70
C THR A 81 -10.25 -3.30 -23.85
N TYR A 82 -10.31 -2.72 -25.06
CA TYR A 82 -9.64 -3.27 -26.25
C TYR A 82 -8.10 -3.24 -26.15
N LYS A 83 -7.53 -2.13 -25.64
CA LYS A 83 -6.07 -2.01 -25.41
C LYS A 83 -5.58 -2.97 -24.31
N SER A 84 -6.42 -3.28 -23.33
CA SER A 84 -6.09 -4.24 -22.27
C SER A 84 -6.11 -5.69 -22.77
N THR A 85 -7.01 -6.02 -23.70
CA THR A 85 -7.11 -7.38 -24.25
C THR A 85 -6.13 -7.66 -25.39
N HIS A 86 -5.72 -6.65 -26.17
CA HIS A 86 -4.88 -6.86 -27.37
C HIS A 86 -3.49 -6.23 -27.25
N GLY A 87 -3.22 -5.51 -26.16
CA GLY A 87 -1.95 -4.83 -25.92
C GLY A 87 -1.84 -3.50 -26.68
N VAL A 88 -1.15 -2.53 -26.07
CA VAL A 88 -1.00 -1.18 -26.63
C VAL A 88 -0.28 -1.21 -27.99
N HIS A 89 0.72 -2.08 -28.13
CA HIS A 89 1.52 -2.23 -29.34
C HIS A 89 0.70 -2.62 -30.58
N GLU A 90 -0.23 -3.58 -30.45
CA GLU A 90 -1.06 -4.03 -31.56
C GLU A 90 -2.09 -2.98 -31.98
N VAL A 91 -2.61 -2.21 -31.01
CA VAL A 91 -3.54 -1.11 -31.29
C VAL A 91 -2.83 0.05 -31.99
N THR A 92 -1.58 0.36 -31.63
CA THR A 92 -0.77 1.36 -32.33
C THR A 92 -0.41 0.92 -33.74
N ARG A 93 -0.06 -0.37 -33.94
CA ARG A 93 0.27 -0.95 -35.26
C ARG A 93 -0.92 -0.91 -36.22
N LYS A 94 -2.10 -1.32 -35.77
CA LYS A 94 -3.34 -1.26 -36.58
C LYS A 94 -3.78 0.17 -36.90
N ARG A 95 -3.41 1.16 -36.06
CA ARG A 95 -3.70 2.57 -36.33
C ARG A 95 -2.75 3.17 -37.37
N SER A 96 -1.48 2.77 -37.40
CA SER A 96 -0.53 3.13 -38.47
C SER A 96 -0.84 2.43 -39.80
N GLU A 97 -1.53 1.29 -39.77
CA GLU A 97 -1.95 0.53 -40.97
C GLU A 97 -3.27 1.03 -41.58
N ARG A 98 -4.02 1.92 -40.90
CA ARG A 98 -5.17 2.58 -41.55
C ARG A 98 -4.66 3.70 -42.44
N PRO A 99 -4.83 3.61 -43.78
CA PRO A 99 -4.53 4.73 -44.64
C PRO A 99 -5.46 5.89 -44.23
N VAL A 100 -4.86 7.03 -43.94
CA VAL A 100 -5.58 8.31 -43.84
C VAL A 100 -6.31 8.46 -45.18
N LEU A 101 -7.64 8.36 -45.14
CA LEU A 101 -8.50 8.62 -46.30
C LEU A 101 -8.41 10.12 -46.63
N GLU A 102 -7.37 10.48 -47.37
CA GLU A 102 -7.44 11.60 -48.30
C GLU A 102 -6.88 11.17 -49.67
N ARG A 103 -7.78 11.30 -50.66
CA ARG A 103 -7.57 11.74 -52.05
C ARG A 103 -7.58 10.71 -53.22
N PRO A 104 -7.97 11.20 -54.42
CA PRO A 104 -8.76 10.51 -55.45
C PRO A 104 -7.85 9.72 -56.44
N PRO A 105 -8.41 9.03 -57.47
CA PRO A 105 -7.74 7.94 -58.15
C PRO A 105 -6.81 8.44 -59.27
N VAL A 106 -5.89 7.56 -59.74
CA VAL A 106 -5.48 7.34 -61.15
C VAL A 106 -4.24 6.40 -61.16
N VAL A 107 -4.36 5.14 -61.59
CA VAL A 107 -4.09 4.51 -62.91
C VAL A 107 -2.77 3.71 -62.97
N HIS A 108 -2.89 2.57 -63.65
CA HIS A 108 -2.08 1.37 -63.87
C HIS A 108 -0.57 1.42 -64.16
N GLY A 109 0.11 0.31 -63.83
CA GLY A 109 1.34 -0.14 -64.49
C GLY A 109 1.71 -1.58 -64.07
N ALA A 110 1.51 -2.56 -64.98
CA ALA A 110 1.86 -3.96 -64.77
C ALA A 110 3.35 -4.20 -65.09
N VAL A 111 4.12 -4.66 -64.10
CA VAL A 111 5.50 -5.11 -64.28
C VAL A 111 5.55 -6.63 -64.10
N ARG A 112 6.08 -7.34 -65.10
CA ARG A 112 6.33 -8.78 -65.05
C ARG A 112 7.39 -9.06 -63.97
N SER A 113 6.96 -9.63 -62.84
CA SER A 113 7.83 -10.01 -61.73
C SER A 113 8.68 -11.22 -62.12
N ALA A 114 10.00 -11.07 -61.99
CA ALA A 114 10.94 -12.18 -62.02
C ALA A 114 10.54 -13.21 -60.96
N LYS A 115 10.70 -14.48 -61.29
CA LYS A 115 10.47 -15.64 -60.42
C LYS A 115 10.99 -15.34 -59.01
N SER A 116 10.09 -15.19 -58.04
CA SER A 116 10.48 -14.83 -56.68
C SER A 116 11.48 -15.87 -56.20
N VAL A 117 12.66 -15.38 -55.82
CA VAL A 117 13.59 -16.15 -55.02
C VAL A 117 12.79 -16.53 -53.78
N CYS A 118 12.73 -17.83 -53.50
CA CYS A 118 11.98 -18.41 -52.38
C CYS A 118 12.26 -17.59 -51.10
N GLU A 119 11.32 -16.72 -50.71
CA GLU A 119 11.34 -15.92 -49.48
C GLU A 119 11.04 -16.78 -48.24
N ASP A 120 10.96 -18.10 -48.41
CA ASP A 120 11.06 -19.05 -47.31
C ASP A 120 12.52 -19.12 -46.85
N VAL A 121 12.96 -18.07 -46.15
CA VAL A 121 14.02 -18.16 -45.14
C VAL A 121 13.48 -19.10 -44.07
N ARG A 122 13.61 -20.41 -44.32
CA ARG A 122 13.16 -21.46 -43.42
C ARG A 122 13.79 -21.24 -42.07
N TYR A 123 12.94 -20.99 -41.09
CA TYR A 123 13.30 -20.96 -39.69
C TYR A 123 13.37 -22.40 -39.19
N ASP A 124 14.55 -22.82 -38.74
CA ASP A 124 14.87 -24.20 -38.36
C ASP A 124 14.15 -24.69 -37.11
N ARG A 125 13.34 -23.84 -36.47
CA ARG A 125 12.74 -24.05 -35.15
C ARG A 125 13.77 -24.16 -34.01
N VAL A 126 15.03 -23.75 -34.26
CA VAL A 126 16.13 -23.77 -33.28
C VAL A 126 16.71 -22.36 -33.05
N ASP A 127 15.94 -21.29 -33.32
CA ASP A 127 16.41 -19.88 -33.20
C ASP A 127 17.62 -19.53 -34.07
N HIS A 128 17.88 -20.28 -35.13
CA HIS A 128 18.98 -20.02 -36.03
C HIS A 128 18.44 -19.57 -37.38
N TYR A 129 19.04 -18.52 -37.93
CA TYR A 129 18.64 -17.92 -39.19
C TYR A 129 19.77 -18.06 -40.20
N SER A 130 19.40 -18.45 -41.41
CA SER A 130 20.32 -18.42 -42.54
C SER A 130 20.40 -16.98 -43.05
N THR A 131 21.61 -16.49 -43.24
CA THR A 131 21.90 -15.20 -43.84
C THR A 131 22.85 -15.42 -45.01
N ARG A 132 22.66 -14.68 -46.10
CA ARG A 132 23.59 -14.74 -47.22
C ARG A 132 24.90 -14.11 -46.79
N ASP A 133 26.00 -14.82 -46.99
CA ASP A 133 27.32 -14.30 -46.69
C ASP A 133 27.70 -13.24 -47.71
N THR A 134 27.69 -11.98 -47.30
CA THR A 134 28.08 -10.84 -48.14
C THR A 134 29.58 -10.59 -48.11
N GLU A 135 30.31 -11.16 -47.15
CA GLU A 135 31.76 -10.98 -47.00
C GLU A 135 32.53 -11.86 -47.98
N THR A 136 32.05 -13.09 -48.20
CA THR A 136 32.70 -14.03 -49.12
C THR A 136 32.01 -13.99 -50.49
N SER A 137 32.67 -13.44 -51.50
CA SER A 137 32.15 -13.39 -52.87
C SER A 137 31.90 -14.80 -53.47
N PHE A 138 32.65 -15.80 -53.02
CA PHE A 138 32.59 -17.16 -53.55
C PHE A 138 31.79 -18.11 -52.65
N PRO A 139 30.95 -19.01 -53.21
CA PRO A 139 30.23 -20.02 -52.45
C PRO A 139 31.20 -21.00 -51.78
N GLN A 140 31.09 -21.16 -50.46
CA GLN A 140 31.92 -22.08 -49.67
C GLN A 140 31.30 -23.48 -49.61
N ARG A 141 32.12 -24.49 -49.32
CA ARG A 141 31.65 -25.88 -49.18
C ARG A 141 30.81 -26.03 -47.91
N CYS A 142 29.70 -26.75 -47.98
CA CYS A 142 28.86 -27.08 -46.84
C CYS A 142 29.69 -27.80 -45.77
N LYS A 143 29.56 -27.37 -44.52
CA LYS A 143 30.34 -27.91 -43.40
C LYS A 143 29.77 -29.20 -42.79
N LEU A 144 28.57 -29.62 -43.21
CA LEU A 144 27.99 -30.89 -42.77
C LEU A 144 28.82 -32.07 -43.32
N GLU A 145 29.18 -33.01 -42.43
CA GLU A 145 29.93 -34.23 -42.78
C GLU A 145 29.24 -35.00 -43.91
N GLY A 146 30.00 -35.37 -44.95
CA GLY A 146 29.48 -36.07 -46.14
C GLY A 146 28.84 -35.17 -47.21
N CYS A 147 28.62 -33.88 -46.95
CA CYS A 147 28.07 -32.97 -47.97
C CYS A 147 29.17 -32.41 -48.90
N THR A 148 28.97 -32.51 -50.20
CA THR A 148 29.89 -31.98 -51.24
C THR A 148 29.40 -30.66 -51.85
N ARG A 149 28.20 -30.20 -51.48
CA ARG A 149 27.57 -29.01 -52.06
C ARG A 149 28.26 -27.72 -51.61
N LYS A 150 28.16 -26.68 -52.43
CA LYS A 150 28.59 -25.32 -52.10
C LYS A 150 27.37 -24.45 -51.80
N SER A 151 27.48 -23.54 -50.83
CA SER A 151 26.42 -22.64 -50.38
C SER A 151 26.99 -21.24 -50.10
N GLN A 152 26.15 -20.23 -50.23
CA GLN A 152 26.43 -18.86 -49.75
C GLN A 152 25.65 -18.54 -48.47
N LEU A 153 24.91 -19.51 -47.93
CA LEU A 153 24.11 -19.32 -46.72
C LEU A 153 24.95 -19.67 -45.50
N LYS A 154 25.17 -18.69 -44.63
CA LYS A 154 25.80 -18.85 -43.32
C LYS A 154 24.76 -18.75 -42.21
N CYS A 155 24.90 -19.57 -41.16
CA CYS A 155 24.13 -19.39 -39.93
C CYS A 155 24.58 -18.08 -39.24
N GLN A 156 23.64 -17.21 -38.89
CA GLN A 156 23.97 -15.95 -38.21
C GLN A 156 24.57 -16.16 -36.80
N GLU A 157 24.07 -17.15 -36.04
CA GLU A 157 24.54 -17.39 -34.66
C GLU A 157 25.85 -18.19 -34.62
N CYS A 158 25.95 -19.28 -35.40
CA CYS A 158 27.10 -20.18 -35.31
C CYS A 158 28.15 -19.92 -36.40
N GLY A 159 27.89 -19.02 -37.36
CA GLY A 159 28.84 -18.62 -38.42
C GLY A 159 29.16 -19.70 -39.46
N VAL A 160 28.50 -20.86 -39.41
CA VAL A 160 28.81 -22.01 -40.26
C VAL A 160 28.06 -21.92 -41.60
N VAL A 161 28.75 -22.20 -42.71
CA VAL A 161 28.15 -22.25 -44.05
C VAL A 161 27.53 -23.63 -44.30
N LEU A 162 26.23 -23.63 -44.61
CA LEU A 162 25.43 -24.85 -44.80
C LEU A 162 24.49 -24.66 -46.00
N CYS A 163 24.19 -25.73 -46.72
CA CYS A 163 23.25 -25.67 -47.85
C CYS A 163 21.81 -25.95 -47.40
N VAL A 164 20.88 -25.12 -47.86
CA VAL A 164 19.44 -25.35 -47.78
C VAL A 164 19.00 -25.88 -49.14
N THR A 165 18.93 -27.20 -49.31
CA THR A 165 18.68 -27.79 -50.64
C THR A 165 17.22 -28.14 -50.82
N GLY A 166 16.56 -27.49 -51.79
CA GLY A 166 15.11 -27.56 -52.00
C GLY A 166 14.63 -28.36 -53.22
N LYS A 167 15.08 -29.60 -53.44
CA LYS A 167 14.49 -30.42 -54.54
C LYS A 167 13.87 -31.75 -54.12
N ASN A 168 14.45 -32.50 -53.17
CA ASN A 168 13.93 -33.83 -52.78
C ASN A 168 13.70 -34.01 -51.26
N GLY A 169 13.39 -32.94 -50.53
CA GLY A 169 12.83 -32.99 -49.15
C GLY A 169 13.70 -33.55 -48.01
N GLY A 170 14.75 -34.31 -48.27
CA GLY A 170 15.54 -35.03 -47.24
C GLY A 170 16.87 -34.40 -46.82
N ASP A 171 17.40 -33.43 -47.57
CA ASP A 171 18.78 -32.92 -47.39
C ASP A 171 18.83 -31.46 -46.94
N ASP A 172 18.06 -31.10 -45.92
CA ASP A 172 18.20 -29.79 -45.27
C ASP A 172 19.40 -29.83 -44.31
N CYS A 173 20.59 -29.58 -44.87
CA CYS A 173 21.83 -29.64 -44.10
C CYS A 173 21.89 -28.57 -43.02
N PHE A 174 21.17 -27.46 -43.20
CA PHE A 174 21.04 -26.38 -42.21
C PHE A 174 20.29 -26.92 -40.97
N TYR A 175 19.12 -27.50 -41.18
CA TYR A 175 18.35 -28.15 -40.10
C TYR A 175 19.10 -29.31 -39.43
N LEU A 176 19.66 -30.24 -40.20
CA LEU A 176 20.33 -31.43 -39.66
C LEU A 176 21.52 -31.07 -38.78
N PHE A 177 22.33 -30.09 -39.20
CA PHE A 177 23.47 -29.63 -38.41
C PHE A 177 23.03 -29.02 -37.08
N HIS A 178 22.00 -28.16 -37.12
CA HIS A 178 21.49 -27.47 -35.94
C HIS A 178 20.75 -28.39 -34.96
N HIS A 179 20.22 -29.51 -35.43
CA HIS A 179 19.54 -30.49 -34.60
C HIS A 179 20.45 -31.60 -34.03
N SER A 180 21.56 -31.93 -34.70
CA SER A 180 22.40 -33.08 -34.31
C SER A 180 23.80 -32.72 -33.80
N ALA A 181 24.45 -31.71 -34.37
CA ALA A 181 25.88 -31.47 -34.19
C ALA A 181 26.20 -30.08 -33.62
N CYS A 182 25.23 -29.17 -33.58
CA CYS A 182 25.49 -27.79 -33.22
C CYS A 182 25.76 -27.59 -31.72
N SER A 183 26.93 -27.00 -31.41
CA SER A 183 27.36 -26.68 -30.05
C SER A 183 26.42 -25.68 -29.35
N CYS A 184 25.83 -24.77 -30.13
CA CYS A 184 24.91 -23.72 -29.70
C CYS A 184 23.64 -24.30 -28.98
N GLN A 185 23.21 -25.53 -29.31
CA GLN A 185 22.04 -26.16 -28.70
C GLN A 185 22.37 -26.88 -27.36
N ARG A 186 23.60 -27.36 -27.19
CA ARG A 186 24.04 -28.03 -25.95
C ARG A 186 24.15 -27.06 -24.78
N THR A 187 24.56 -25.82 -25.03
CA THR A 187 24.67 -24.77 -24.00
C THR A 187 23.29 -24.26 -23.59
N LYS A 188 22.41 -23.95 -24.54
CA LYS A 188 21.01 -23.54 -24.27
C LYS A 188 20.26 -24.58 -23.43
N THR A 189 20.41 -25.87 -23.74
CA THR A 189 19.77 -26.95 -22.94
C THR A 189 20.35 -27.10 -21.53
N ALA A 190 21.66 -26.88 -21.34
CA ALA A 190 22.29 -26.89 -20.02
C ALA A 190 21.83 -25.70 -19.15
N GLU A 191 21.70 -24.51 -19.74
CA GLU A 191 21.20 -23.32 -19.06
C GLU A 191 19.74 -23.49 -18.63
N VAL A 192 18.88 -24.01 -19.51
CA VAL A 192 17.49 -24.34 -19.17
C VAL A 192 17.41 -25.32 -18.00
N ARG A 193 18.27 -26.35 -17.97
CA ARG A 193 18.35 -27.28 -16.82
C ARG A 193 18.78 -26.56 -15.54
N ARG A 194 19.76 -25.65 -15.61
CA ARG A 194 20.22 -24.84 -14.47
C ARG A 194 19.11 -23.94 -13.95
N LEU A 195 18.39 -23.25 -14.84
CA LEU A 195 17.24 -22.42 -14.50
C LEU A 195 16.12 -23.24 -13.86
N LYS A 196 15.78 -24.42 -14.41
CA LYS A 196 14.79 -25.33 -13.80
C LYS A 196 15.15 -25.73 -12.38
N ARG A 197 16.44 -26.01 -12.10
CA ARG A 197 16.92 -26.29 -10.73
C ARG A 197 16.75 -25.08 -9.80
N ARG A 198 17.14 -23.89 -10.26
CA ARG A 198 16.97 -22.63 -9.49
C ARG A 198 15.50 -22.35 -9.17
N VAL A 199 14.61 -22.53 -10.15
CA VAL A 199 13.17 -22.36 -9.95
C VAL A 199 12.64 -23.37 -8.93
N LYS A 200 13.10 -24.62 -8.96
CA LYS A 200 12.71 -25.64 -7.96
C LYS A 200 13.14 -25.23 -6.55
N ILE A 201 14.36 -24.72 -6.38
CA ILE A 201 14.88 -24.22 -5.09
C ILE A 201 14.10 -22.98 -4.63
N LEU A 202 13.81 -22.04 -5.53
CA LEU A 202 13.01 -20.86 -5.19
C LEU A 202 11.61 -21.26 -4.75
N LYS A 203 10.98 -22.23 -5.43
CA LYS A 203 9.65 -22.73 -5.08
C LYS A 203 9.62 -23.36 -3.67
N THR A 204 10.67 -24.08 -3.26
CA THR A 204 10.76 -24.60 -1.90
C THR A 204 10.97 -23.49 -0.87
N ARG A 205 11.85 -22.51 -1.15
CA ARG A 205 12.06 -21.36 -0.26
C ARG A 205 10.79 -20.54 -0.05
N VAL A 206 10.03 -20.28 -1.12
CA VAL A 206 8.74 -19.57 -1.03
C VAL A 206 7.73 -20.32 -0.14
N ARG A 207 7.72 -21.66 -0.20
CA ARG A 207 6.86 -22.46 0.69
C ARG A 207 7.26 -22.33 2.16
N VAL A 208 8.56 -22.33 2.46
CA VAL A 208 9.07 -22.14 3.84
C VAL A 208 8.66 -20.77 4.38
N VAL A 209 8.91 -19.70 3.62
CA VAL A 209 8.52 -18.33 4.02
C VAL A 209 7.02 -18.22 4.26
N LYS A 210 6.20 -18.91 3.43
CA LYS A 210 4.75 -18.92 3.63
C LYS A 210 4.35 -19.58 4.96
N LEU A 211 4.98 -20.69 5.32
CA LEU A 211 4.72 -21.39 6.59
C LEU A 211 5.17 -20.53 7.79
N GLU A 212 6.32 -19.87 7.70
CA GLU A 212 6.80 -18.94 8.74
C GLU A 212 5.82 -17.79 8.95
N ALA A 213 5.30 -17.20 7.86
CA ALA A 213 4.30 -16.14 7.93
C ALA A 213 2.98 -16.60 8.57
N ASP A 214 2.56 -17.85 8.31
CA ASP A 214 1.37 -18.43 8.93
C ASP A 214 1.58 -18.64 10.45
N VAL A 215 2.77 -19.09 10.88
CA VAL A 215 3.12 -19.21 12.30
C VAL A 215 3.11 -17.85 12.99
N ASP A 216 3.70 -16.83 12.38
CA ASP A 216 3.71 -15.48 12.96
C ASP A 216 2.30 -14.88 13.03
N ARG A 217 1.45 -15.16 12.03
CA ARG A 217 0.03 -14.78 12.08
C ARG A 217 -0.68 -15.41 13.29
N SER A 218 -0.47 -16.70 13.56
CA SER A 218 -1.03 -17.36 14.75
C SER A 218 -0.52 -16.72 16.04
N ARG A 219 0.78 -16.40 16.14
CA ARG A 219 1.35 -15.71 17.31
C ARG A 219 0.72 -14.33 17.55
N ILE A 220 0.51 -13.56 16.49
CA ILE A 220 -0.14 -12.24 16.56
C ILE A 220 -1.57 -12.37 17.10
N LEU A 221 -2.32 -13.39 16.67
CA LEU A 221 -3.67 -13.63 17.18
C LEU A 221 -3.67 -13.96 18.67
N THR A 222 -2.79 -14.84 19.13
CA THR A 222 -2.66 -15.16 20.56
C THR A 222 -2.25 -13.94 21.39
N LEU A 223 -1.34 -13.10 20.87
CA LEU A 223 -0.96 -11.85 21.53
C LEU A 223 -2.15 -10.88 21.60
N HIS A 224 -2.94 -10.78 20.55
CA HIS A 224 -4.13 -9.94 20.51
C HIS A 224 -5.17 -10.38 21.56
N GLU A 225 -5.42 -11.69 21.70
CA GLU A 225 -6.30 -12.23 22.75
C GLU A 225 -5.79 -11.88 24.15
N ARG A 226 -4.48 -12.04 24.40
CA ARG A 226 -3.86 -11.67 25.69
C ARG A 226 -3.98 -10.19 25.99
N CYS A 227 -3.75 -9.32 25.01
CA CYS A 227 -3.93 -7.88 25.16
C CYS A 227 -5.39 -7.52 25.47
N SER A 228 -6.34 -8.26 24.90
CA SER A 228 -7.77 -8.06 25.15
C SER A 228 -8.14 -8.45 26.58
N ALA A 229 -7.66 -9.60 27.07
CA ALA A 229 -7.84 -10.03 28.46
C ALA A 229 -7.24 -9.02 29.46
N LEU A 230 -6.00 -8.57 29.22
CA LEU A 230 -5.36 -7.55 30.08
C LEU A 230 -6.14 -6.23 30.12
N LYS A 231 -6.78 -5.85 29.01
CA LYS A 231 -7.63 -4.66 28.96
C LYS A 231 -8.87 -4.82 29.84
N GLU A 232 -9.49 -5.99 29.86
CA GLU A 232 -10.62 -6.28 30.74
C GLU A 232 -10.22 -6.24 32.21
N ASP A 233 -9.08 -6.84 32.56
CA ASP A 233 -8.59 -6.83 33.94
C ASP A 233 -8.22 -5.42 34.41
N LEU A 234 -7.65 -4.58 33.53
CA LEU A 234 -7.42 -3.17 33.82
C LEU A 234 -8.73 -2.41 34.07
N CYS A 235 -9.80 -2.71 33.32
CA CYS A 235 -11.12 -2.12 33.56
C CYS A 235 -11.67 -2.53 34.94
N LYS A 236 -11.55 -3.81 35.32
CA LYS A 236 -11.96 -4.30 36.65
C LYS A 236 -11.18 -3.61 37.78
N GLY A 237 -9.86 -3.52 37.64
CA GLY A 237 -9.02 -2.82 38.63
C GLY A 237 -9.36 -1.33 38.76
N LYS A 238 -9.76 -0.67 37.67
CA LYS A 238 -10.24 0.72 37.70
C LYS A 238 -11.55 0.88 38.47
N SER A 239 -12.52 -0.02 38.27
CA SER A 239 -13.77 0.01 39.05
C SER A 239 -13.53 -0.26 40.53
N GLU A 240 -12.68 -1.23 40.88
CA GLU A 240 -12.34 -1.52 42.27
C GLU A 240 -11.64 -0.33 42.95
N ASN A 241 -10.74 0.36 42.23
CA ASN A 241 -10.09 1.57 42.73
C ASN A 241 -11.10 2.71 42.99
N PHE A 242 -12.10 2.86 42.12
CA PHE A 242 -13.17 3.83 42.30
C PHE A 242 -14.01 3.51 43.54
N ASP A 243 -14.39 2.24 43.74
CA ASP A 243 -15.14 1.80 44.91
C ASP A 243 -14.35 2.01 46.21
N LEU A 244 -13.05 1.70 46.21
CA LEU A 244 -12.17 1.95 47.35
C LEU A 244 -12.06 3.45 47.66
N LYS A 245 -11.91 4.31 46.65
CA LYS A 245 -11.91 5.77 46.84
C LYS A 245 -13.22 6.27 47.46
N SER A 246 -14.35 5.74 47.01
CA SER A 246 -15.67 6.06 47.58
C SER A 246 -15.77 5.64 49.05
N LYS A 247 -15.32 4.42 49.39
CA LYS A 247 -15.26 3.94 50.79
C LYS A 247 -14.37 4.81 51.67
N VAL A 248 -13.18 5.17 51.19
CA VAL A 248 -12.26 6.06 51.91
C VAL A 248 -12.90 7.43 52.15
N HIS A 249 -13.61 7.97 51.16
CA HIS A 249 -14.34 9.24 51.33
C HIS A 249 -15.44 9.13 52.40
N SER A 250 -16.21 8.03 52.41
CA SER A 250 -17.21 7.75 53.44
C SER A 250 -16.59 7.68 54.84
N TYR A 251 -15.50 6.93 55.01
CA TYR A 251 -14.82 6.83 56.30
C TYR A 251 -14.29 8.19 56.79
N ASN A 252 -13.76 9.02 55.90
CA ASN A 252 -13.32 10.38 56.25
C ASN A 252 -14.48 11.26 56.73
N LEU A 253 -15.66 11.11 56.13
CA LEU A 253 -16.87 11.82 56.57
C LEU A 253 -17.29 11.37 57.97
N ASP A 254 -17.28 10.07 58.24
CA ASP A 254 -17.65 9.53 59.56
C ASP A 254 -16.63 9.90 60.64
N ILE A 255 -15.33 9.86 60.35
CA ILE A 255 -14.28 10.38 61.23
C ILE A 255 -14.54 11.86 61.55
N SER A 256 -14.94 12.66 60.57
CA SER A 256 -15.22 14.08 60.78
C SER A 256 -16.44 14.30 61.68
N LYS A 257 -17.51 13.52 61.50
CA LYS A 257 -18.67 13.54 62.40
C LYS A 257 -18.29 13.16 63.83
N MET A 258 -17.51 12.09 64.00
CA MET A 258 -17.04 11.65 65.30
C MET A 258 -16.18 12.72 66.00
N ARG A 259 -15.33 13.43 65.25
CA ARG A 259 -14.56 14.57 65.77
C ARG A 259 -15.46 15.69 66.26
N ILE A 260 -16.50 16.05 65.50
CA ILE A 260 -17.48 17.08 65.90
C ILE A 260 -18.21 16.65 67.18
N CYS A 261 -18.71 15.41 67.25
CA CYS A 261 -19.37 14.89 68.45
C CYS A 261 -18.45 14.93 69.68
N LEU A 262 -17.17 14.55 69.52
CA LEU A 262 -16.19 14.61 70.60
C LEU A 262 -15.97 16.05 71.10
N LEU A 263 -15.84 17.01 70.17
CA LEU A 263 -15.69 18.42 70.52
C LEU A 263 -16.90 18.97 71.29
N VAL A 264 -18.12 18.58 70.90
CA VAL A 264 -19.35 18.94 71.61
C VAL A 264 -19.37 18.38 73.03
N ILE A 265 -19.00 17.10 73.21
CA ILE A 265 -18.94 16.46 74.53
C ILE A 265 -17.91 17.17 75.42
N LEU A 266 -16.72 17.46 74.89
CA LEU A 266 -15.67 18.18 75.64
C LEU A 266 -16.12 19.59 76.05
N HIS A 267 -16.79 20.32 75.15
CA HIS A 267 -17.33 21.65 75.47
C HIS A 267 -18.41 21.60 76.56
N GLN A 268 -19.29 20.59 76.54
CA GLN A 268 -20.31 20.41 77.57
C GLN A 268 -19.70 20.10 78.96
N GLN A 269 -18.58 19.35 78.99
CA GLN A 269 -17.85 19.07 80.23
C GLN A 269 -17.21 20.34 80.82
N GLN A 270 -16.67 21.22 79.98
CA GLN A 270 -16.12 22.51 80.42
C GLN A 270 -17.20 23.40 81.05
N LEU A 271 -18.35 23.56 80.40
CA LEU A 271 -19.48 24.33 80.94
C LEU A 271 -20.01 23.79 82.28
N SER A 272 -19.94 22.47 82.48
CA SER A 272 -20.38 21.84 83.74
C SER A 272 -19.37 22.03 84.88
N SER A 273 -18.10 22.33 84.55
CA SER A 273 -17.03 22.54 85.52
C SER A 273 -16.94 23.99 85.99
N ASP A 274 -17.31 24.96 85.13
CA ASP A 274 -17.26 26.40 85.45
C ASP A 274 -18.43 26.88 86.34
N SER A 275 -19.34 26.00 86.76
CA SER A 275 -20.49 26.35 87.61
C SER A 275 -20.25 26.15 89.12
N SER A 276 -19.05 25.77 89.57
CA SER A 276 -18.82 25.34 90.96
C SER A 276 -17.86 26.17 91.80
N ASP A 277 -17.45 27.38 91.41
CA ASP A 277 -16.72 28.27 92.33
C ASP A 277 -16.84 29.75 91.91
N TYR A 278 -17.92 30.38 92.34
CA TYR A 278 -17.97 31.83 92.56
C TYR A 278 -18.13 32.04 94.07
N SER A 279 -17.00 31.94 94.77
CA SER A 279 -16.84 32.57 96.09
C SER A 279 -16.16 33.91 95.85
N ASP A 280 -16.82 34.95 96.33
CA ASP A 280 -16.51 36.36 96.21
C ASP A 280 -15.16 36.76 96.85
N SER A 281 -14.62 37.89 96.39
CA SER A 281 -13.61 38.76 97.00
C SER A 281 -12.13 38.64 96.56
N ASP A 282 -11.81 39.54 95.62
CA ASP A 282 -10.70 40.52 95.62
C ASP A 282 -9.25 40.05 95.78
N SER A 283 -8.51 40.09 94.66
CA SER A 283 -7.15 40.63 94.62
C SER A 283 -6.75 41.06 93.19
N ASP A 284 -6.05 42.19 93.16
CA ASP A 284 -5.70 43.09 92.05
C ASP A 284 -5.11 42.50 90.74
N PRO A 285 -5.18 43.28 89.63
CA PRO A 285 -4.63 42.89 88.34
C PRO A 285 -3.16 43.28 88.23
N GLU A 286 -2.28 42.29 88.08
CA GLU A 286 -0.89 42.58 87.69
C GLU A 286 -0.36 41.63 86.61
N TRP A 287 0.07 42.27 85.52
CA TRP A 287 1.26 41.95 84.74
C TRP A 287 1.17 41.02 83.51
N VAL A 288 1.42 41.67 82.36
CA VAL A 288 1.81 41.14 81.04
C VAL A 288 3.18 40.46 81.13
N PRO A 289 3.52 39.46 80.29
CA PRO A 289 4.55 39.79 79.30
C PRO A 289 4.34 39.18 77.90
N ALA A 290 4.92 39.92 76.96
CA ALA A 290 5.05 39.67 75.54
C ALA A 290 5.81 38.38 75.14
N ARG A 291 5.64 38.02 73.85
CA ARG A 291 6.45 37.19 72.92
C ARG A 291 5.64 36.00 72.39
N SER A 292 5.73 35.60 71.12
CA SER A 292 6.69 35.92 70.06
C SER A 292 6.10 35.51 68.72
N LYS A 293 6.41 36.30 67.69
CA LYS A 293 6.34 35.90 66.28
C LYS A 293 7.17 34.62 66.08
N SER A 294 6.60 33.57 65.51
CA SER A 294 7.35 32.58 64.74
C SER A 294 6.60 32.23 63.47
N ALA A 295 7.05 32.84 62.38
CA ALA A 295 6.81 32.35 61.04
C ALA A 295 7.47 30.97 60.89
N ALA A 296 6.68 29.94 60.60
CA ALA A 296 7.20 28.68 60.07
C ALA A 296 6.10 27.91 59.31
N SER A 297 6.21 27.96 57.98
CA SER A 297 6.11 26.78 57.13
C SER A 297 4.78 26.02 57.09
N GLN A 298 3.75 26.63 56.48
CA GLN A 298 2.76 25.83 55.74
C GLN A 298 3.38 25.42 54.39
N ARG A 299 3.94 24.20 54.35
CA ARG A 299 4.26 23.53 53.09
C ARG A 299 2.94 23.08 52.46
N ASN A 300 2.62 23.66 51.31
CA ASN A 300 1.70 23.09 50.33
C ASN A 300 2.24 21.70 49.93
N VAL A 301 1.54 20.65 50.34
CA VAL A 301 1.73 19.28 49.84
C VAL A 301 0.45 18.88 49.12
N PHE A 302 0.13 19.58 48.02
CA PHE A 302 -0.84 19.12 47.02
C PHE A 302 -0.54 19.85 45.71
N ASP A 303 0.63 19.55 45.12
CA ASP A 303 0.88 19.81 43.71
C ASP A 303 2.06 18.96 43.23
N THR A 304 1.79 17.68 42.97
CA THR A 304 2.56 16.83 42.04
C THR A 304 1.81 15.51 41.85
N MET A 305 0.91 15.47 40.88
CA MET A 305 0.76 14.30 40.01
C MET A 305 0.36 14.80 38.62
N GLY A 306 1.40 15.20 37.89
CA GLY A 306 1.34 15.25 36.44
C GLY A 306 1.23 13.83 35.87
N LEU A 307 0.46 13.74 34.79
CA LEU A 307 0.88 13.14 33.52
C LEU A 307 1.73 11.87 33.65
N PHE A 308 1.06 10.71 33.54
CA PHE A 308 1.31 9.68 32.52
C PHE A 308 0.06 8.79 32.39
#